data_AF-A0AAQ3S4A4-F1
#
_entry.id   AF-A0AAQ3S4A4-F1
#
_cell.length_a   1.000
_cell.length_b   1.000
_cell.length_c   1.000
_cell.angle_alpha   90.00
_cell.angle_beta   90.00
_cell.angle_gamma   90.00
#
_symmetry.space_group_name_H-M   'P 1'
#
loop_
_entity.id
_entity.type
_entity.pdbx_description
1 polymer ?
#
loop_
_entity_poly.entity_id
_entity_poly.type
_entity_poly.pdbx_seq_one_letter_code
_entity_poly.pdbx_strand_id
1 'polypeptide(L)'
;MINNIGNDLIHYKVTDSSDDPINPKPNTLRYGTSIIQGWLQYAIGGSMEPSLKSEANLFVTPTIGNKEVTWRKSSDKSGGTWNFHSIRDIFENGASFNTTKGGDVKNPNYTKEQNFKVLDAKFVKYLTRSSGVLRYNKNYVY
;
A
#
# COMPACT_ATOMS: atom_id res chain seq x y z
N MET A 1 4.21 -7.91 9.68
CA MET A 1 2.99 -7.28 10.22
C MET A 1 1.89 -8.33 10.24
N ILE A 2 1.53 -8.82 11.41
CA ILE A 2 0.43 -9.76 11.64
C ILE A 2 -0.25 -9.23 12.89
N ASN A 3 -1.56 -9.02 12.83
CA ASN A 3 -2.44 -8.60 13.94
C ASN A 3 -2.69 -7.09 14.08
N ASN A 4 -3.40 -6.51 13.09
CA ASN A 4 -4.32 -5.42 13.40
C ASN A 4 -5.63 -6.08 13.87
N ILE A 5 -5.93 -6.03 15.16
CA ILE A 5 -7.15 -6.57 15.77
C ILE A 5 -7.83 -5.42 16.52
N GLY A 6 -9.09 -5.15 16.18
CA GLY A 6 -9.93 -4.09 16.75
C GLY A 6 -11.38 -4.34 16.35
N ASN A 7 -12.33 -3.98 17.22
CA ASN A 7 -13.74 -4.37 17.08
C ASN A 7 -14.45 -3.73 15.87
N ASP A 8 -13.86 -2.67 15.30
CA ASP A 8 -14.37 -1.94 14.13
C ASP A 8 -13.62 -2.27 12.83
N LEU A 9 -12.75 -3.29 12.83
CA LEU A 9 -12.07 -3.72 11.60
C LEU A 9 -13.03 -4.48 10.67
N ILE A 10 -13.36 -3.87 9.54
CA ILE A 10 -13.96 -4.60 8.42
C ILE A 10 -12.85 -5.40 7.74
N HIS A 11 -12.86 -6.72 7.93
CA HIS A 11 -11.92 -7.63 7.28
C HIS A 11 -12.30 -7.79 5.80
N TYR A 12 -11.60 -7.10 4.90
CA TYR A 12 -11.75 -7.33 3.47
C TYR A 12 -10.98 -8.61 3.08
N LYS A 13 -11.71 -9.62 2.59
CA LYS A 13 -11.12 -10.82 2.00
C LYS A 13 -11.27 -10.71 0.49
N VAL A 14 -10.16 -10.55 -0.21
CA VAL A 14 -10.15 -10.54 -1.68
C VAL A 14 -10.43 -11.97 -2.14
N THR A 15 -11.58 -12.21 -2.78
CA THR A 15 -12.01 -13.56 -3.16
C THR A 15 -11.79 -13.84 -4.65
N ASP A 16 -11.87 -12.83 -5.51
CA ASP A 16 -11.38 -12.92 -6.89
C ASP A 16 -11.06 -11.54 -7.48
N SER A 17 -10.71 -11.53 -8.77
CA SER A 17 -10.32 -10.34 -9.50
C SER A 17 -11.44 -9.30 -9.64
N SER A 18 -12.69 -9.58 -9.26
CA SER A 18 -13.89 -8.74 -9.43
C SER A 18 -14.26 -7.84 -8.24
N ASP A 19 -13.44 -7.81 -7.19
CA ASP A 19 -13.95 -7.41 -5.88
C ASP A 19 -13.90 -5.94 -5.48
N ASP A 20 -14.69 -5.69 -4.46
CA ASP A 20 -15.15 -4.43 -3.95
C ASP A 20 -14.88 -4.23 -2.40
N PRO A 21 -14.37 -3.09 -1.81
CA PRO A 21 -14.45 -2.80 -0.38
C PRO A 21 -15.70 -2.03 0.14
N ILE A 22 -16.67 -1.59 -0.70
CA ILE A 22 -18.13 -1.35 -0.42
C ILE A 22 -19.04 -1.29 -1.72
N ASN A 23 -18.57 -0.78 -2.89
CA ASN A 23 -18.86 -1.27 -4.30
C ASN A 23 -17.81 -0.95 -5.46
N PRO A 24 -16.48 -1.26 -5.46
CA PRO A 24 -15.67 -1.31 -6.68
C PRO A 24 -15.91 -2.36 -7.72
N LYS A 25 -15.30 -1.95 -8.82
CA LYS A 25 -14.93 -2.83 -9.89
C LYS A 25 -13.78 -3.75 -9.49
N PRO A 26 -13.76 -4.95 -10.10
CA PRO A 26 -12.57 -5.76 -10.27
C PRO A 26 -11.23 -5.03 -10.19
N ASN A 27 -10.39 -5.38 -9.21
CA ASN A 27 -8.92 -5.25 -9.23
C ASN A 27 -8.23 -3.93 -8.81
N THR A 28 -8.72 -2.98 -7.99
CA THR A 28 -7.85 -1.82 -7.61
C THR A 28 -7.64 -1.61 -6.11
N LEU A 29 -6.44 -1.96 -5.62
CA LEU A 29 -5.98 -1.66 -4.26
C LEU A 29 -5.37 -0.25 -4.20
N ARG A 30 -5.74 0.55 -3.21
CA ARG A 30 -5.05 1.80 -2.87
C ARG A 30 -4.32 1.65 -1.54
N TYR A 31 -3.01 1.87 -1.55
CA TYR A 31 -2.15 1.75 -0.39
C TYR A 31 -1.34 3.03 -0.21
N GLY A 32 -1.37 3.65 0.96
CA GLY A 32 -0.77 4.97 1.13
C GLY A 32 -0.41 5.37 2.54
N THR A 33 0.36 6.47 2.66
CA THR A 33 0.74 7.11 3.92
C THR A 33 1.36 6.13 4.93
N SER A 34 2.22 5.22 4.47
CA SER A 34 2.86 4.21 5.31
C SER A 34 4.39 4.25 5.20
N ILE A 35 5.08 3.92 6.30
CA ILE A 35 6.51 3.59 6.27
C ILE A 35 6.64 2.09 6.14
N ILE A 36 7.27 1.64 5.06
CA ILE A 36 7.58 0.24 4.81
C ILE A 36 9.08 0.07 4.85
N GLN A 37 9.55 -0.87 5.67
CA GLN A 37 10.96 -1.18 5.82
C GLN A 37 11.17 -2.67 6.13
N GLY A 38 12.36 -3.18 5.83
CA GLY A 38 12.79 -4.52 6.26
C GLY A 38 12.11 -5.68 5.54
N TRP A 39 11.63 -5.50 4.30
CA TRP A 39 11.16 -6.62 3.50
C TRP A 39 12.32 -7.54 3.09
N LEU A 40 12.12 -8.85 3.11
CA LEU A 40 13.14 -9.82 2.68
C LEU A 40 13.12 -10.04 1.16
N GLN A 41 11.93 -10.23 0.60
CA GLN A 41 11.75 -10.55 -0.82
C GLN A 41 11.16 -9.37 -1.60
N TYR A 42 9.99 -8.89 -1.17
CA TYR A 42 9.28 -7.73 -1.72
C TYR A 42 8.36 -7.15 -0.64
N ALA A 43 7.97 -5.89 -0.79
CA ALA A 43 7.05 -5.22 0.12
C ALA A 43 5.60 -5.31 -0.35
N ILE A 44 5.38 -5.20 -1.67
CA ILE A 44 4.06 -5.25 -2.29
C ILE A 44 4.11 -6.25 -3.43
N GLY A 45 3.12 -7.11 -3.53
CA GLY A 45 3.02 -8.02 -4.66
C GLY A 45 1.69 -8.72 -4.70
N GLY A 46 1.55 -9.63 -5.65
CA GLY A 46 0.33 -10.43 -5.76
C GLY A 46 0.43 -11.49 -6.83
N SER A 47 -0.73 -12.10 -7.08
CA SER A 47 -1.00 -12.99 -8.20
C SER A 47 -2.34 -12.60 -8.82
N MET A 48 -2.65 -13.15 -10.00
CA MET A 48 -3.93 -12.90 -10.70
C MET A 48 -4.14 -11.44 -11.14
N GLU A 49 -3.04 -10.74 -11.43
CA GLU A 49 -3.07 -9.44 -12.15
C GLU A 49 -3.90 -8.32 -11.48
N PRO A 50 -3.76 -8.05 -10.17
CA PRO A 50 -4.38 -6.89 -9.55
C PRO A 50 -3.84 -5.57 -10.13
N SER A 51 -4.64 -4.52 -10.02
CA SER A 51 -4.21 -3.13 -10.15
C SER A 51 -3.94 -2.54 -8.76
N LEU A 52 -2.93 -1.68 -8.67
CA LEU A 52 -2.45 -1.09 -7.44
C LEU A 52 -2.13 0.39 -7.66
N LYS A 53 -2.67 1.24 -6.80
CA LYS A 53 -2.24 2.63 -6.62
C LYS A 53 -1.52 2.75 -5.27
N SER A 54 -0.20 2.77 -5.30
CA SER A 54 0.64 3.16 -4.18
C SER A 54 0.74 4.68 -4.15
N GLU A 55 0.43 5.30 -3.00
CA GLU A 55 0.41 6.76 -2.90
C GLU A 55 0.95 7.31 -1.57
N ALA A 56 1.96 8.17 -1.65
CA ALA A 56 2.57 8.87 -0.52
C ALA A 56 3.15 7.97 0.58
N ASN A 57 3.71 6.82 0.20
CA ASN A 57 4.45 5.92 1.08
C ASN A 57 5.94 6.29 1.15
N LEU A 58 6.62 5.81 2.19
CA LEU A 58 8.07 5.79 2.30
C LEU A 58 8.56 4.34 2.31
N PHE A 59 9.32 3.96 1.30
CA PHE A 59 9.95 2.65 1.19
C PHE A 59 11.43 2.75 1.53
N VAL A 60 11.82 2.07 2.62
CA VAL A 60 13.21 1.98 3.08
C VAL A 60 13.68 0.55 2.90
N THR A 61 14.47 0.30 1.87
CA THR A 61 14.99 -1.04 1.59
C THR A 61 15.94 -1.52 2.69
N PRO A 62 15.96 -2.85 2.98
CA PRO A 62 16.97 -3.43 3.85
C PRO A 62 18.39 -3.15 3.35
N THR A 63 19.37 -3.15 4.27
CA THR A 63 20.79 -2.95 3.92
C THR A 63 21.29 -4.01 2.94
N ILE A 64 20.85 -5.26 3.11
CA ILE A 64 21.22 -6.41 2.28
C ILE A 64 19.93 -7.04 1.73
N GLY A 65 19.94 -7.43 0.45
CA GLY A 65 18.81 -8.10 -0.20
C GLY A 65 18.12 -7.25 -1.26
N ASN A 66 16.86 -7.58 -1.54
CA ASN A 66 16.12 -7.04 -2.68
C ASN A 66 15.76 -5.55 -2.50
N LYS A 67 16.00 -4.79 -3.57
CA LYS A 67 15.72 -3.34 -3.62
C LYS A 67 14.38 -3.02 -4.29
N GLU A 68 13.86 -3.93 -5.10
CA GLU A 68 12.55 -3.76 -5.72
C GLU A 68 11.45 -3.97 -4.68
N VAL A 69 10.57 -2.97 -4.56
CA VAL A 69 9.39 -2.95 -3.70
C VAL A 69 8.35 -3.93 -4.18
N THR A 70 8.23 -4.10 -5.50
CA THR A 70 7.15 -4.81 -6.16
C THR A 70 7.53 -6.21 -6.60
N TRP A 71 6.60 -7.15 -6.47
CA TRP A 71 6.71 -8.48 -7.08
C TRP A 71 5.40 -8.89 -7.76
N ARG A 72 5.51 -9.58 -8.89
CA ARG A 72 4.38 -10.05 -9.69
C ARG A 72 4.52 -11.55 -9.94
N LYS A 73 3.53 -12.35 -9.55
CA LYS A 73 3.47 -13.74 -10.01
C LYS A 73 3.19 -13.75 -11.51
N SER A 74 4.12 -14.27 -12.31
CA SER A 74 3.90 -14.45 -13.76
C SER A 74 2.72 -15.39 -13.98
N SER A 75 1.78 -15.02 -14.84
CA SER A 75 0.86 -15.95 -15.50
C SER A 75 1.57 -16.51 -16.74
N ASP A 76 1.29 -17.75 -17.13
CA ASP A 76 1.91 -18.41 -18.31
C ASP A 76 1.52 -17.77 -19.65
N LYS A 77 0.73 -16.69 -19.64
CA LYS A 77 0.32 -15.93 -20.82
C LYS A 77 1.14 -14.65 -20.90
N SER A 78 1.94 -14.57 -21.96
CA SER A 78 2.72 -13.39 -22.33
C SER A 78 1.83 -12.16 -22.49
N GLY A 79 2.01 -11.15 -21.62
CA GLY A 79 1.35 -9.83 -21.73
C GLY A 79 0.42 -9.51 -20.56
N GLY A 80 0.94 -9.51 -19.32
CA GLY A 80 0.11 -9.34 -18.13
C GLY A 80 -0.51 -7.95 -17.98
N THR A 81 -1.79 -7.90 -17.62
CA THR A 81 -2.61 -6.68 -17.44
C THR A 81 -2.35 -5.92 -16.13
N TRP A 82 -1.19 -6.15 -15.51
CA TRP A 82 -0.82 -5.52 -14.24
C TRP A 82 -0.80 -4.00 -14.36
N ASN A 83 -1.56 -3.30 -13.50
CA ASN A 83 -1.58 -1.83 -13.46
C ASN A 83 -1.09 -1.36 -12.10
N PHE A 84 0.23 -1.34 -11.89
CA PHE A 84 0.85 -0.85 -10.67
C PHE A 84 1.37 0.55 -10.89
N HIS A 85 0.94 1.48 -10.04
CA HIS A 85 1.33 2.87 -10.10
C HIS A 85 1.81 3.36 -8.74
N SER A 86 2.93 4.07 -8.75
CA SER A 86 3.50 4.76 -7.59
C SER A 86 3.30 6.26 -7.78
N ILE A 87 2.61 6.90 -6.83
CA ILE A 87 2.27 8.33 -6.88
C ILE A 87 2.82 9.02 -5.63
N ARG A 88 3.81 9.91 -5.81
CA ARG A 88 4.43 10.67 -4.70
C ARG A 88 5.04 9.78 -3.60
N ASP A 89 5.37 8.53 -3.90
CA ASP A 89 6.12 7.68 -2.99
C ASP A 89 7.58 8.15 -2.90
N ILE A 90 8.18 7.99 -1.74
CA ILE A 90 9.61 8.23 -1.50
C ILE A 90 10.31 6.88 -1.35
N PHE A 91 11.46 6.76 -2.02
CA PHE A 91 12.29 5.57 -1.99
C PHE A 91 13.66 5.93 -1.42
N GLU A 92 14.02 5.35 -0.28
CA GLU A 92 15.32 5.52 0.38
C GLU A 92 16.18 4.26 0.20
N ASN A 93 17.51 4.39 0.39
CA ASN A 93 18.50 3.30 0.35
C ASN A 93 18.56 2.46 -0.95
N GLY A 94 18.11 3.04 -2.06
CA GLY A 94 18.09 2.38 -3.37
C GLY A 94 16.83 1.56 -3.64
N ALA A 95 15.78 1.72 -2.83
CA ALA A 95 14.49 1.10 -3.11
C ALA A 95 13.96 1.55 -4.48
N SER A 96 13.25 0.66 -5.18
CA SER A 96 12.68 0.96 -6.49
C SER A 96 11.28 0.37 -6.63
N PHE A 97 10.45 1.02 -7.43
CA PHE A 97 9.09 0.56 -7.73
C PHE A 97 8.95 0.40 -9.24
N ASN A 98 8.63 -0.80 -9.68
CA ASN A 98 8.47 -1.09 -11.09
C ASN A 98 7.04 -0.75 -11.51
N THR A 99 6.83 0.50 -11.94
CA THR A 99 5.51 0.98 -12.39
C THR A 99 5.14 0.41 -13.75
N THR A 100 3.86 0.16 -13.98
CA THR A 100 3.34 -0.14 -15.31
C THR A 100 3.49 1.10 -16.20
N LYS A 101 4.07 0.93 -17.39
CA LYS A 101 4.27 2.01 -18.36
C LYS A 101 2.98 2.26 -19.16
N GLY A 102 2.64 3.52 -19.37
CA GLY A 102 1.56 3.92 -20.30
C GLY A 102 0.14 3.55 -19.87
N GLY A 103 -0.08 3.14 -18.62
CA GLY A 103 -1.41 2.86 -18.07
C GLY A 103 -1.97 4.05 -17.27
N ASP A 104 -3.29 4.22 -17.30
CA ASP A 104 -3.98 5.20 -16.47
C ASP A 104 -4.06 4.73 -15.01
N VAL A 105 -3.71 5.62 -14.09
CA VAL A 105 -3.90 5.38 -12.66
C VAL A 105 -5.40 5.44 -12.36
N LYS A 106 -6.05 4.28 -12.29
CA LYS A 106 -7.47 4.21 -11.91
C LYS A 106 -7.64 4.80 -10.51
N ASN A 107 -8.43 5.87 -10.43
CA ASN A 107 -8.84 6.41 -9.14
C ASN A 107 -9.94 5.52 -8.56
N PRO A 108 -9.86 5.18 -7.27
CA PRO A 108 -10.95 4.49 -6.58
C PRO A 108 -12.19 5.39 -6.55
N ASN A 109 -13.36 4.77 -6.73
CA ASN A 109 -14.66 5.45 -6.66
C ASN A 109 -15.09 5.68 -5.20
N TYR A 110 -14.32 6.49 -4.47
CA TYR A 110 -14.66 6.81 -3.09
C TYR A 110 -15.90 7.69 -2.99
N THR A 111 -16.78 7.37 -2.04
CA THR A 111 -17.80 8.33 -1.59
C THR A 111 -17.14 9.53 -0.90
N LYS A 112 -17.91 10.57 -0.60
CA LYS A 112 -17.38 11.75 0.11
C LYS A 112 -16.87 11.39 1.50
N GLU A 113 -17.49 10.41 2.16
CA GLU A 113 -17.17 9.93 3.50
C GLU A 113 -15.92 9.04 3.51
N GLN A 114 -15.66 8.33 2.41
CA GLN A 114 -14.47 7.49 2.22
C GLN A 114 -13.26 8.28 1.75
N ASN A 115 -13.47 9.49 1.21
CA ASN A 115 -12.40 10.33 0.70
C ASN A 115 -11.62 10.97 1.84
N PHE A 116 -10.29 10.96 1.74
CA PHE A 116 -9.41 11.63 2.67
C PHE A 116 -8.28 12.34 1.93
N LYS A 117 -7.81 13.45 2.51
CA LYS A 117 -6.69 14.20 1.97
C LYS A 117 -5.38 13.43 2.16
N VAL A 118 -4.64 13.28 1.07
CA VAL A 118 -3.36 12.58 1.04
C VAL A 118 -2.24 13.60 1.04
N LEU A 119 -1.55 13.69 2.18
CA LEU A 119 -0.38 14.56 2.33
C LEU A 119 0.83 13.99 1.59
N ASP A 120 1.85 14.83 1.43
CA ASP A 120 3.11 14.46 0.81
C ASP A 120 3.87 13.41 1.67
N ALA A 121 4.53 12.45 1.01
CA ALA A 121 5.29 11.38 1.67
C ALA A 121 6.35 11.92 2.64
N LYS A 122 6.85 13.16 2.48
CA LYS A 122 7.78 13.77 3.44
C LYS A 122 7.21 13.86 4.87
N PHE A 123 5.89 13.89 5.01
CA PHE A 123 5.22 13.93 6.32
C PHE A 123 4.90 12.55 6.88
N VAL A 124 5.18 11.46 6.16
CA VAL A 124 4.75 10.11 6.58
C VAL A 124 5.33 9.71 7.93
N LYS A 125 6.57 10.11 8.26
CA LYS A 125 7.19 9.93 9.58
C LYS A 125 6.41 10.62 10.69
N TYR A 126 5.91 11.83 10.43
CA TYR A 126 5.07 12.55 11.38
C TYR A 126 3.68 11.90 11.52
N LEU A 127 3.08 11.47 10.39
CA LEU A 127 1.72 10.91 10.35
C LEU A 127 1.64 9.52 10.99
N THR A 128 2.70 8.73 10.90
CA THR A 128 2.76 7.36 11.43
C THR A 128 3.46 7.27 12.79
N ARG A 129 3.82 8.40 13.42
CA ARG A 129 4.55 8.41 14.70
C ARG A 129 3.82 7.72 15.85
N SER A 130 2.49 7.69 15.77
CA SER A 130 1.61 7.10 16.77
C SER A 130 1.07 5.73 16.34
N SER A 131 1.62 5.15 15.26
CA SER A 131 1.25 3.80 14.84
C SER A 131 1.62 2.77 15.89
N GLY A 132 0.77 1.75 16.06
CA GLY A 132 0.92 0.72 17.08
C GLY A 132 -0.05 0.90 18.25
N VAL A 133 0.18 0.15 19.31
CA VAL A 133 -0.72 0.11 20.47
C VAL A 133 -0.70 1.46 21.20
N LEU A 134 -1.89 1.98 21.54
CA LEU A 134 -2.03 3.14 22.40
C LEU A 134 -1.37 2.88 23.74
N ARG A 135 -0.33 3.65 24.05
CA ARG A 135 0.37 3.55 25.33
C ARG A 135 -0.29 4.50 26.32
N TYR A 136 -0.70 3.97 27.46
CA TYR A 136 -1.13 4.79 28.59
C TYR A 136 0.07 5.51 29.18
N ASN A 137 -0.03 6.84 29.30
CA ASN A 137 1.00 7.67 29.92
C ASN A 137 0.41 8.30 31.20
N LYS A 138 0.89 7.84 32.37
CA LYS A 138 0.46 8.31 33.69
C LYS A 138 0.76 9.79 33.96
N ASN A 139 1.55 10.45 33.13
CA ASN A 139 1.98 11.83 33.35
C ASN A 139 1.03 12.89 32.74
N TYR A 140 -0.10 12.47 32.17
CA TYR A 140 -1.17 13.37 31.70
C TYR A 140 -2.46 13.07 32.47
N VAL A 141 -2.45 13.32 33.77
CA VAL A 141 -3.66 13.44 34.57
C VAL A 141 -3.78 14.91 34.91
N TYR A 142 -4.75 15.58 34.27
CA TYR A 142 -5.25 16.89 34.70
C TYR A 142 -6.11 16.72 35.95
#